data_AF-A0A813E2N3-F1
#
_entry.id   AF-A0A813E2N3-F1
#
_cell.length_a   1.000
_cell.length_b   1.000
_cell.length_c   1.000
_cell.angle_alpha   90.00
_cell.angle_beta   90.00
_cell.angle_gamma   90.00
#
_symmetry.space_group_name_H-M   'P 1'
#
loop_
_entity.id
_entity.type
_entity.pdbx_description
1 polymer ?
#
loop_
_entity_poly.entity_id
_entity_poly.type
_entity_poly.pdbx_seq_one_letter_code
_entity_poly.pdbx_strand_id
1 'polypeptide(L)'
;AAASGDTEEARARICEAAFLASIMGVVGALLLGLCTPWVLNLVLAPDAPARAFAVPYLKIRALSFVPALFSTVGFAAFRGVMDTVTPLRVSLVSNLINLGMDPVLMFSFGMGISGAAAATVLAEVTAGAAYVVLLFRRKLMTASS
;
A
#
# COMPACT_ATOMS: atom_id res chain seq x y z
N ALA A 1 29.76 8.31 20.94
CA ALA A 1 29.02 7.22 21.61
C ALA A 1 27.49 7.41 21.55
N ALA A 2 26.95 8.64 21.53
CA ALA A 2 25.50 8.87 21.49
C ALA A 2 24.82 8.58 20.12
N ALA A 3 25.48 8.89 18.99
CA ALA A 3 24.86 8.76 17.65
C ALA A 3 24.56 7.32 17.19
N SER A 4 25.26 6.31 17.73
CA SER A 4 25.04 4.91 17.38
C SER A 4 23.81 4.31 18.06
N GLY A 5 23.44 4.81 19.25
CA GLY A 5 22.25 4.36 20.00
C GLY A 5 20.95 4.77 19.31
N ASP A 6 20.85 6.04 18.89
CA ASP A 6 19.66 6.57 18.20
C ASP A 6 19.38 5.86 16.88
N THR A 7 20.44 5.41 16.17
CA THR A 7 20.28 4.74 14.87
C THR A 7 19.77 3.30 15.04
N GLU A 8 20.24 2.58 16.06
CA GLU A 8 19.73 1.23 16.39
C GLU A 8 18.30 1.28 16.90
N GLU A 9 17.97 2.23 17.77
CA GLU A 9 16.60 2.41 18.25
C GLU A 9 15.65 2.77 17.10
N ALA A 10 16.04 3.70 16.21
CA ALA A 10 15.24 4.04 15.03
C ALA A 10 14.98 2.82 14.13
N ARG A 11 16.00 1.97 13.90
CA ARG A 11 15.84 0.72 13.15
C ARG A 11 14.85 -0.22 13.81
N ALA A 12 14.97 -0.44 15.11
CA ALA A 12 14.07 -1.32 15.86
C ALA A 12 12.61 -0.84 15.73
N ARG A 13 12.37 0.47 15.86
CA ARG A 13 11.03 1.06 15.67
C ARG A 13 10.49 0.89 14.26
N ILE A 14 11.34 1.01 13.23
CA ILE A 14 10.93 0.77 11.84
C ILE A 14 10.56 -0.70 11.62
N CYS A 15 11.33 -1.64 12.19
CA CYS A 15 11.03 -3.07 12.13
C CYS A 15 9.72 -3.41 12.87
N GLU A 16 9.50 -2.86 14.06
CA GLU A 16 8.23 -2.99 14.81
C GLU A 16 7.05 -2.45 13.98
N ALA A 17 7.20 -1.27 13.38
CA ALA A 17 6.18 -0.67 12.52
C ALA A 17 5.91 -1.51 11.27
N ALA A 18 6.93 -2.08 10.63
CA ALA A 18 6.79 -2.97 9.47
C ALA A 18 6.08 -4.29 9.85
N PHE A 19 6.37 -4.84 11.02
CA PHE A 19 5.68 -6.02 11.55
C PHE A 19 4.21 -5.74 11.81
N LEU A 20 3.90 -4.63 12.50
CA LEU A 20 2.52 -4.19 12.73
C LEU A 20 1.79 -3.90 11.41
N ALA A 21 2.44 -3.24 10.46
CA ALA A 21 1.90 -3.00 9.13
C ALA A 21 1.58 -4.31 8.39
N SER A 22 2.39 -5.35 8.55
CA SER A 22 2.13 -6.66 7.98
C SER A 22 0.87 -7.30 8.58
N ILE A 23 0.75 -7.32 9.91
CA ILE A 23 -0.42 -7.88 10.60
C ILE A 23 -1.68 -7.10 10.24
N MET A 24 -1.65 -5.77 10.39
CA MET A 24 -2.79 -4.91 10.09
C MET A 24 -3.17 -4.96 8.61
N GLY A 25 -2.19 -5.08 7.72
CA GLY A 25 -2.40 -5.18 6.29
C GLY A 25 -3.10 -6.50 5.91
N VAL A 26 -2.65 -7.62 6.47
CA VAL A 26 -3.29 -8.92 6.24
C VAL A 26 -4.69 -8.95 6.84
N VAL A 27 -4.85 -8.48 8.08
CA VAL A 27 -6.18 -8.40 8.72
C VAL A 27 -7.12 -7.50 7.91
N GLY A 28 -6.67 -6.33 7.49
CA GLY A 28 -7.46 -5.41 6.67
C GLY A 28 -7.82 -6.00 5.30
N ALA A 29 -6.89 -6.67 4.64
CA ALA A 29 -7.12 -7.37 3.37
C ALA A 29 -8.16 -8.49 3.53
N LEU A 30 -8.06 -9.32 4.58
CA LEU A 30 -8.99 -10.40 4.85
C LEU A 30 -10.38 -9.87 5.23
N LEU A 31 -10.45 -8.87 6.10
CA LEU A 31 -11.72 -8.25 6.48
C LEU A 31 -12.42 -7.65 5.26
N LEU A 32 -11.71 -6.87 4.44
CA LEU A 32 -12.33 -6.25 3.27
C LEU A 32 -12.67 -7.28 2.18
N GLY A 33 -11.82 -8.29 1.98
CA GLY A 33 -12.00 -9.32 0.95
C GLY A 33 -13.10 -10.35 1.27
N LEU A 34 -13.22 -10.75 2.54
CA LEU A 34 -14.23 -11.73 2.98
C LEU A 34 -15.55 -11.05 3.37
N CYS A 35 -15.50 -9.89 4.02
CA CYS A 35 -16.69 -9.17 4.47
C CYS A 35 -17.14 -8.10 3.47
N THR A 36 -16.71 -8.15 2.19
CA THR A 36 -17.06 -7.13 1.18
C THR A 36 -18.55 -6.79 1.13
N PRO A 37 -19.49 -7.75 1.10
CA PRO A 37 -20.92 -7.43 1.03
C PRO A 37 -21.44 -6.71 2.27
N TRP A 38 -20.88 -7.02 3.45
CA TRP A 38 -21.26 -6.39 4.71
C TRP A 38 -20.73 -4.96 4.79
N VAL A 39 -19.46 -4.74 4.40
CA VAL A 39 -18.87 -3.40 4.32
C VAL A 39 -19.63 -2.53 3.32
N LEU A 40 -20.05 -3.10 2.19
CA LEU A 40 -20.86 -2.37 1.20
C LEU A 40 -22.23 -1.96 1.74
N ASN A 41 -22.86 -2.75 2.61
CA ASN A 41 -24.15 -2.38 3.21
C ASN A 41 -24.07 -1.13 4.11
N LEU A 42 -22.88 -0.77 4.59
CA LEU A 42 -22.67 0.44 5.41
C LEU A 42 -22.71 1.73 4.57
N VAL A 43 -22.46 1.63 3.25
CA VAL A 43 -22.26 2.79 2.36
C VAL A 43 -23.29 2.82 1.22
N LEU A 44 -23.76 1.65 0.77
CA LEU A 44 -24.65 1.49 -0.36
C LEU A 44 -25.91 0.71 0.04
N ALA A 45 -27.06 1.17 -0.45
CA ALA A 45 -28.30 0.44 -0.33
C ALA A 45 -28.20 -0.94 -1.00
N PRO A 46 -28.91 -1.97 -0.50
CA PRO A 46 -28.86 -3.33 -1.05
C PRO A 46 -29.18 -3.43 -2.55
N ASP A 47 -30.07 -2.58 -3.04
CA ASP A 47 -30.60 -2.52 -4.40
C ASP A 47 -29.87 -1.50 -5.31
N ALA A 48 -28.83 -0.83 -4.80
CA ALA A 48 -28.11 0.17 -5.56
C ALA A 48 -27.43 -0.46 -6.81
N PRO A 49 -27.67 0.06 -8.03
CA PRO A 49 -27.08 -0.50 -9.26
C PRO A 49 -25.55 -0.44 -9.27
N ALA A 50 -24.95 0.50 -8.53
CA ALA A 50 -23.50 0.61 -8.36
C ALA A 50 -22.86 -0.62 -7.68
N ARG A 51 -23.64 -1.44 -6.96
CA ARG A 51 -23.14 -2.61 -6.22
C ARG A 51 -22.49 -3.66 -7.13
N ALA A 52 -22.99 -3.80 -8.37
CA ALA A 52 -22.43 -4.70 -9.38
C ALA A 52 -20.97 -4.37 -9.71
N PHE A 53 -20.59 -3.09 -9.63
CA PHE A 53 -19.22 -2.62 -9.86
C PHE A 53 -18.41 -2.55 -8.56
N ALA A 54 -19.05 -2.19 -7.45
CA ALA A 54 -18.38 -1.98 -6.16
C ALA A 54 -17.83 -3.29 -5.57
N VAL A 55 -18.54 -4.42 -5.70
CA VAL A 55 -18.10 -5.72 -5.17
C VAL A 55 -16.75 -6.16 -5.77
N PRO A 56 -16.60 -6.32 -7.11
CA PRO A 56 -15.31 -6.74 -7.68
C PRO A 56 -14.23 -5.69 -7.45
N TYR A 57 -14.57 -4.39 -7.49
CA TYR A 57 -13.64 -3.31 -7.18
C TYR A 57 -13.05 -3.42 -5.78
N LEU A 58 -13.90 -3.56 -4.74
CA LEU A 58 -13.43 -3.68 -3.36
C LEU A 58 -12.58 -4.93 -3.13
N LYS A 59 -12.95 -6.06 -3.75
CA LYS A 59 -12.17 -7.30 -3.65
C LYS A 59 -10.76 -7.14 -4.18
N ILE A 60 -10.61 -6.45 -5.31
CA ILE A 60 -9.28 -6.14 -5.86
C ILE A 60 -8.56 -5.13 -4.95
N ARG A 61 -9.22 -4.06 -4.51
CA ARG A 61 -8.64 -3.07 -3.58
C ARG A 61 -8.20 -3.69 -2.25
N ALA A 62 -8.82 -4.77 -1.77
CA ALA A 62 -8.38 -5.45 -0.56
C ALA A 62 -6.91 -5.90 -0.63
N LEU A 63 -6.40 -6.22 -1.83
CA LEU A 63 -5.02 -6.63 -2.04
C LEU A 63 -4.01 -5.50 -1.78
N SER A 64 -4.44 -4.24 -1.75
CA SER A 64 -3.53 -3.13 -1.52
C SER A 64 -3.24 -2.82 -0.06
N PHE A 65 -3.96 -3.41 0.89
CA PHE A 65 -3.81 -3.07 2.30
C PHE A 65 -2.38 -3.24 2.80
N VAL A 66 -1.77 -4.38 2.51
CA VAL A 66 -0.38 -4.67 2.88
C VAL A 66 0.59 -3.65 2.23
N PRO A 67 0.65 -3.50 0.90
CA PRO A 67 1.60 -2.58 0.28
C PRO A 67 1.34 -1.10 0.63
N ALA A 68 0.09 -0.70 0.86
CA ALA A 68 -0.23 0.64 1.33
C ALA A 68 0.33 0.91 2.73
N LEU A 69 0.20 -0.03 3.67
CA LEU A 69 0.76 0.14 5.01
C LEU A 69 2.29 0.13 5.00
N PHE A 70 2.92 -0.72 4.20
CA PHE A 70 4.37 -0.65 3.98
C PHE A 70 4.82 0.68 3.40
N SER A 71 4.03 1.24 2.48
CA SER A 71 4.30 2.59 1.94
C SER A 71 4.20 3.66 3.01
N THR A 72 3.23 3.56 3.93
CA THR A 72 3.11 4.47 5.08
C THR A 72 4.31 4.37 6.02
N VAL A 73 4.77 3.15 6.34
CA VAL A 73 5.97 2.93 7.18
C VAL A 73 7.20 3.52 6.51
N GLY A 74 7.42 3.24 5.22
CA GLY A 74 8.53 3.80 4.46
C GLY A 74 8.49 5.32 4.40
N PHE A 75 7.32 5.89 4.10
CA PHE A 75 7.13 7.34 4.09
C PHE A 75 7.50 7.98 5.43
N ALA A 76 7.01 7.41 6.54
CA ALA A 76 7.30 7.90 7.89
C ALA A 76 8.80 7.77 8.24
N ALA A 77 9.42 6.64 7.90
CA ALA A 77 10.84 6.39 8.16
C ALA A 77 11.75 7.40 7.42
N PHE A 78 11.52 7.61 6.12
CA PHE A 78 12.30 8.56 5.32
C PHE A 78 12.07 10.01 5.75
N ARG A 79 10.82 10.39 6.05
CA ARG A 79 10.51 11.71 6.66
C ARG A 79 11.20 11.89 8.01
N GLY A 80 11.25 10.85 8.85
CA GLY A 80 11.87 10.89 10.17
C GLY A 80 13.37 11.16 10.14
N VAL A 81 14.07 10.66 9.12
CA VAL A 81 15.50 10.96 8.87
C VAL A 81 15.71 12.23 8.03
N MET A 82 14.69 13.07 7.90
CA MET A 82 14.69 14.32 7.12
C MET A 82 14.95 14.15 5.61
N ASP A 83 14.74 12.95 5.06
CA ASP A 83 14.80 12.68 3.62
C ASP A 83 13.40 12.77 3.01
N THR A 84 13.04 13.96 2.53
CA THR A 84 11.73 14.22 1.90
C THR A 84 11.72 13.96 0.40
N VAL A 85 12.90 13.86 -0.23
CA VAL A 85 13.05 13.65 -1.67
C VAL A 85 12.74 12.20 -2.04
N THR A 86 13.17 11.24 -1.23
CA THR A 86 12.92 9.82 -1.48
C THR A 86 11.41 9.52 -1.54
N PRO A 87 10.58 9.93 -0.56
CA PRO A 87 9.14 9.76 -0.63
C PRO A 87 8.49 10.41 -1.85
N LEU A 88 8.94 11.62 -2.22
CA LEU A 88 8.42 12.32 -3.39
C LEU A 88 8.66 11.54 -4.68
N ARG A 89 9.86 10.98 -4.85
CA ARG A 89 10.21 10.16 -6.02
C ARG A 89 9.38 8.89 -6.08
N VAL A 90 9.20 8.19 -4.96
CA VAL A 90 8.38 6.97 -4.91
C VAL A 90 6.93 7.29 -5.27
N SER A 91 6.35 8.34 -4.68
CA SER A 91 5.00 8.79 -5.00
C SER A 91 4.86 9.20 -6.46
N LEU A 92 5.82 9.90 -7.04
CA LEU A 92 5.76 10.29 -8.45
C LEU A 92 5.74 9.06 -9.36
N VAL A 93 6.64 8.10 -9.15
CA VAL A 93 6.70 6.88 -9.95
C VAL A 93 5.41 6.06 -9.82
N SER A 94 4.91 5.86 -8.60
CA SER A 94 3.68 5.09 -8.38
C SER A 94 2.46 5.76 -9.01
N ASN A 95 2.31 7.09 -8.90
CA ASN A 95 1.22 7.82 -9.54
C ASN A 95 1.31 7.76 -11.07
N LEU A 96 2.51 7.83 -11.66
CA LEU A 96 2.68 7.67 -13.11
C LEU A 96 2.30 6.26 -13.58
N ILE A 97 2.66 5.23 -12.80
CA ILE A 97 2.24 3.85 -13.07
C ILE A 97 0.72 3.74 -12.98
N ASN A 98 0.10 4.29 -11.93
CA ASN A 98 -1.35 4.28 -11.77
C ASN A 98 -2.05 4.94 -12.98
N LEU A 99 -1.64 6.17 -13.29
CA LEU A 99 -2.18 6.96 -14.40
C LEU A 99 -2.02 6.25 -15.76
N GLY A 100 -0.91 5.57 -16.00
CA GLY A 100 -0.66 4.83 -17.23
C GLY A 100 -1.43 3.50 -17.30
N MET A 101 -1.51 2.78 -16.17
CA MET A 101 -2.17 1.48 -16.11
C MET A 101 -3.69 1.57 -16.07
N ASP A 102 -4.24 2.68 -15.57
CA ASP A 102 -5.68 2.93 -15.53
C ASP A 102 -6.35 2.79 -16.91
N PRO A 103 -6.02 3.59 -17.94
CA PRO A 103 -6.64 3.46 -19.26
C PRO A 103 -6.31 2.12 -19.93
N VAL A 104 -5.11 1.56 -19.67
CA VAL A 104 -4.71 0.26 -20.23
C VAL A 104 -5.63 -0.85 -19.69
N LEU A 105 -5.78 -0.98 -18.37
CA LEU A 105 -6.58 -2.03 -17.75
C LEU A 105 -8.09 -1.78 -17.94
N MET A 106 -8.53 -0.52 -17.85
CA MET A 106 -9.94 -0.18 -18.06
C MET A 106 -10.40 -0.47 -19.49
N PHE A 107 -9.67 0.03 -20.49
CA PHE A 107 -10.13 0.04 -21.89
C PHE A 107 -9.49 -1.04 -22.76
N SER A 108 -8.18 -1.26 -22.65
CA SER A 108 -7.48 -2.23 -23.52
C SER A 108 -7.78 -3.68 -23.13
N PHE A 109 -7.87 -3.94 -21.82
CA PHE A 109 -8.25 -5.25 -21.28
C PHE A 109 -9.76 -5.40 -21.02
N GLY A 110 -10.55 -4.34 -21.23
CA GLY A 110 -12.00 -4.35 -21.06
C GLY A 110 -12.45 -4.62 -19.61
N MET A 111 -11.61 -4.40 -18.60
CA MET A 111 -11.93 -4.69 -17.20
C MET A 111 -12.84 -3.63 -16.55
N GLY A 112 -13.05 -2.49 -17.22
CA GLY A 112 -13.85 -1.38 -16.69
C GLY A 112 -13.36 -0.94 -15.31
N ILE A 113 -14.28 -0.67 -14.38
CA ILE A 113 -13.98 -0.20 -13.02
C ILE A 113 -13.04 -1.15 -12.24
N SER A 114 -13.14 -2.46 -12.47
CA SER A 114 -12.22 -3.44 -11.86
C SER A 114 -10.78 -3.26 -12.34
N GLY A 115 -10.59 -2.79 -13.58
CA GLY A 115 -9.27 -2.43 -14.12
C GLY A 115 -8.65 -1.26 -13.36
N ALA A 116 -9.46 -0.26 -12.99
CA ALA A 116 -8.98 0.87 -12.19
C ALA A 116 -8.52 0.45 -10.78
N ALA A 117 -9.25 -0.47 -10.14
CA ALA A 117 -8.80 -1.05 -8.87
C ALA A 117 -7.44 -1.75 -9.04
N ALA A 118 -7.27 -2.55 -10.09
CA ALA A 118 -6.04 -3.28 -10.35
C ALA A 118 -4.86 -2.34 -10.65
N ALA A 119 -5.07 -1.28 -11.42
CA ALA A 119 -4.06 -0.24 -11.67
C ALA A 119 -3.59 0.42 -10.37
N THR A 120 -4.53 0.67 -9.45
CA THR A 120 -4.22 1.24 -8.13
C THR A 120 -3.40 0.27 -7.27
N VAL A 121 -3.81 -1.00 -7.23
CA VAL A 121 -3.07 -2.04 -6.51
C VAL A 121 -1.65 -2.18 -7.05
N LEU A 122 -1.46 -2.17 -8.38
CA LEU A 122 -0.13 -2.24 -8.99
C LEU A 122 0.75 -1.05 -8.59
N ALA A 123 0.18 0.15 -8.54
CA ALA A 123 0.90 1.34 -8.11
C ALA A 123 1.30 1.28 -6.62
N GLU A 124 0.40 0.86 -5.75
CA GLU A 124 0.68 0.71 -4.31
C GLU A 124 1.69 -0.42 -4.06
N VAL A 125 1.59 -1.55 -4.77
CA VAL A 125 2.58 -2.64 -4.73
C VAL A 125 3.95 -2.11 -5.14
N THR A 126 4.02 -1.32 -6.21
CA THR A 126 5.27 -0.73 -6.66
C THR A 126 5.85 0.22 -5.63
N ALA A 127 5.02 1.08 -5.01
CA ALA A 127 5.44 1.97 -3.95
C ALA A 127 5.94 1.21 -2.71
N GLY A 128 5.16 0.23 -2.23
CA GLY A 128 5.49 -0.58 -1.06
C GLY A 128 6.79 -1.37 -1.27
N ALA A 129 6.94 -2.00 -2.42
CA ALA A 129 8.17 -2.69 -2.80
C ALA A 129 9.37 -1.74 -2.87
N ALA A 130 9.20 -0.56 -3.48
CA ALA A 130 10.26 0.45 -3.54
C ALA A 130 10.70 0.88 -2.14
N TYR A 131 9.76 1.15 -1.22
CA TYR A 131 10.09 1.50 0.16
C TYR A 131 10.81 0.37 0.89
N VAL A 132 10.33 -0.88 0.78
CA VAL A 132 11.01 -2.04 1.39
C VAL A 132 12.45 -2.12 0.91
N VAL A 133 12.68 -2.05 -0.42
CA VAL A 133 14.03 -2.08 -1.00
C VAL A 133 14.88 -0.91 -0.48
N LEU A 134 14.33 0.31 -0.45
CA LEU A 134 15.06 1.50 -0.02
C LEU A 134 15.41 1.45 1.46
N LEU A 135 14.52 0.93 2.32
CA LEU A 135 14.77 0.74 3.75
C LEU A 135 15.93 -0.24 3.99
N PHE A 136 16.01 -1.35 3.25
CA PHE A 136 17.16 -2.26 3.30
C PHE A 136 18.44 -1.61 2.76
N ARG A 137 18.38 -0.92 1.62
CA ARG A 137 19.55 -0.25 1.00
C ARG A 137 20.13 0.86 1.87
N ARG A 138 19.29 1.56 2.64
CA ARG A 138 19.70 2.61 3.58
C ARG A 138 20.07 2.06 4.95
N LYS A 139 20.04 0.73 5.13
CA LYS A 139 20.28 0.04 6.41
C LYS A 139 19.38 0.60 7.51
N LEU A 140 18.13 0.90 7.17
CA LEU A 140 17.08 1.32 8.12
C LEU A 140 16.24 0.13 8.59
N MET A 141 16.31 -1.00 7.87
CA MET A 141 15.86 -2.31 8.32
C MET A 141 17.00 -3.32 8.19
N THR A 142 17.05 -4.27 9.11
CA THR A 142 17.93 -5.43 9.07
C THR A 142 17.07 -6.69 9.01
N ALA A 143 17.51 -7.68 8.23
CA ALA A 143 16.93 -9.02 8.36
C ALA A 143 17.48 -9.59 9.65
N SER A 144 16.59 -9.97 10.58
CA SER A 144 16.98 -10.70 11.79
C SER A 144 17.66 -11.99 11.35
N SER A 145 18.98 -12.10 11.54
CA SER A 145 19.74 -13.36 11.46
C SER A 145 20.02 -13.85 12.87
#